data_AF-A0A0C1CPS6-F1
#
_entry.id   AF-A0A0C1CPS6-F1
#
_cell.length_a   1.000
_cell.length_b   1.000
_cell.length_c   1.000
_cell.angle_alpha   90.00
_cell.angle_beta   90.00
_cell.angle_gamma   90.00
#
_symmetry.space_group_name_H-M   'P 1'
#
loop_
_entity.id
_entity.type
_entity.pdbx_description
1 polymer ?
#
loop_
_entity_poly.entity_id
_entity_poly.type
_entity_poly.pdbx_seq_one_letter_code
_entity_poly.pdbx_strand_id
1 'polypeptide(L)'
;MKELILKRERIFHFLSLGLVAVSLFLKDPFQKMSLLVLGILGLLLLSVLKKQKILIIIYVVLLISAGIFFYYMTGGKVTLPKAL
;
A
#
# COMPACT_ATOMS: atom_id res chain seq x y z
N MET A 1 -16.78 -25.19 0.58
CA MET A 1 -16.38 -24.01 -0.22
C MET A 1 -15.93 -22.79 0.60
N LYS A 2 -16.30 -22.64 1.90
CA LYS A 2 -15.86 -21.50 2.72
C LYS A 2 -14.34 -21.47 3.04
N GLU A 3 -13.70 -22.62 3.22
CA GLU A 3 -12.26 -22.69 3.55
C GLU A 3 -11.33 -22.23 2.42
N LEU A 4 -11.71 -22.45 1.15
CA LEU A 4 -10.92 -22.01 0.00
C LEU A 4 -10.86 -20.48 -0.10
N ILE A 5 -11.95 -19.80 0.28
CA ILE A 5 -12.02 -18.34 0.30
C ILE A 5 -11.12 -17.79 1.41
N LEU A 6 -11.19 -18.36 2.62
CA LEU A 6 -10.34 -17.97 3.75
C LEU A 6 -8.84 -18.15 3.46
N LYS A 7 -8.43 -19.23 2.78
CA LYS A 7 -7.02 -19.43 2.39
C LYS A 7 -6.54 -18.37 1.41
N ARG A 8 -7.35 -18.05 0.39
CA ARG A 8 -7.03 -17.05 -0.63
C ARG A 8 -6.87 -15.65 -0.04
N GLU A 9 -7.71 -15.29 0.92
CA GLU A 9 -7.64 -14.01 1.62
C GLU A 9 -6.33 -13.85 2.41
N ARG A 10 -5.87 -14.91 3.07
CA ARG A 10 -4.60 -14.88 3.81
C ARG A 10 -3.42 -14.71 2.86
N ILE A 11 -3.45 -15.38 1.71
CA ILE A 11 -2.43 -15.24 0.66
C ILE A 11 -2.39 -13.79 0.15
N PHE A 12 -3.53 -13.17 -0.13
CA PHE A 12 -3.58 -11.76 -0.56
C PHE A 12 -3.02 -10.78 0.47
N HIS A 13 -3.32 -11.02 1.75
CA HIS A 13 -2.78 -10.21 2.84
C HIS A 13 -1.25 -10.33 2.93
N PHE A 14 -0.73 -11.57 2.87
CA PHE A 14 0.71 -11.83 2.82
C PHE A 14 1.36 -11.26 1.56
N LEU A 15 0.69 -11.30 0.41
CA LEU A 15 1.19 -10.73 -0.84
C LEU A 15 1.33 -9.21 -0.75
N SER A 16 0.33 -8.53 -0.18
CA SER A 16 0.40 -7.08 0.01
C SER A 16 1.44 -6.68 1.06
N LEU A 17 1.54 -7.43 2.16
CA LEU A 17 2.62 -7.26 3.14
C LEU A 17 4.00 -7.47 2.51
N GLY A 18 4.13 -8.48 1.64
CA GLY A 18 5.34 -8.72 0.85
C GLY A 18 5.67 -7.54 -0.06
N LEU A 19 4.68 -6.98 -0.77
CA LEU A 19 4.87 -5.78 -1.60
C LEU A 19 5.37 -4.58 -0.79
N VAL A 20 4.79 -4.34 0.40
CA VAL A 20 5.21 -3.26 1.29
C VAL A 20 6.63 -3.50 1.81
N ALA A 21 6.96 -4.74 2.18
CA ALA A 21 8.30 -5.09 2.63
C ALA A 21 9.34 -4.91 1.51
N VAL A 22 9.06 -5.39 0.30
CA VAL A 22 9.95 -5.24 -0.87
C VAL A 22 10.12 -3.76 -1.23
N SER A 23 9.06 -2.96 -1.10
CA SER A 23 9.14 -1.51 -1.31
C SER A 23 10.21 -0.86 -0.41
N LEU A 24 10.35 -1.28 0.85
CA LEU A 24 11.35 -0.71 1.77
C LEU A 24 12.80 -0.86 1.29
N PHE A 25 13.10 -1.90 0.51
CA PHE A 25 14.43 -2.20 -0.03
C PHE A 25 14.73 -1.50 -1.37
N LEU A 26 13.75 -0.84 -2.00
CA LEU A 26 13.97 -0.11 -3.25
C LEU A 26 14.70 1.22 -3.00
N LYS A 27 15.70 1.48 -3.85
CA LYS A 27 16.49 2.72 -3.88
C LYS A 27 15.79 3.86 -4.62
N ASP A 28 15.03 3.54 -5.67
CA ASP A 28 14.32 4.55 -6.44
C ASP A 28 13.08 5.03 -5.68
N PRO A 29 12.98 6.34 -5.34
CA PRO A 29 11.91 6.86 -4.49
C PRO A 29 10.53 6.79 -5.17
N PHE A 30 10.46 6.88 -6.50
CA PHE A 30 9.20 6.77 -7.22
C PHE A 30 8.69 5.33 -7.26
N GLN A 31 9.54 4.37 -7.59
CA GLN A 31 9.16 2.95 -7.56
C GLN A 31 8.85 2.48 -6.13
N LYS A 32 9.66 2.91 -5.16
CA LYS A 32 9.41 2.66 -3.73
C LYS A 32 8.01 3.11 -3.36
N MET A 33 7.66 4.37 -3.65
CA MET A 33 6.36 4.92 -3.29
C MET A 33 5.21 4.24 -4.02
N SER A 34 5.37 3.99 -5.32
CA SER A 34 4.34 3.33 -6.14
C SER A 34 3.99 1.94 -5.59
N LEU A 35 4.99 1.12 -5.26
CA LEU A 35 4.79 -0.21 -4.67
C LEU A 35 4.21 -0.15 -3.25
N LEU A 36 4.60 0.85 -2.45
CA LEU A 36 4.10 1.04 -1.10
C LEU A 36 2.60 1.39 -1.12
N VAL A 37 2.21 2.32 -2.00
CA VAL A 37 0.82 2.71 -2.22
C VAL A 37 0.01 1.54 -2.76
N LEU A 38 0.53 0.78 -3.74
CA LEU A 38 -0.14 -0.41 -4.28
C LEU A 38 -0.39 -1.46 -3.18
N GLY A 39 0.60 -1.70 -2.32
CA GLY A 39 0.49 -2.64 -1.20
C GLY A 39 -0.53 -2.19 -0.15
N ILE A 40 -0.53 -0.91 0.24
CA ILE A 40 -1.52 -0.35 1.17
C ILE A 40 -2.93 -0.42 0.57
N LEU A 41 -3.10 -0.11 -0.72
CA LEU A 41 -4.38 -0.23 -1.42
C LEU A 41 -4.89 -1.67 -1.44
N GLY A 42 -4.02 -2.65 -1.67
CA GLY A 42 -4.36 -4.07 -1.61
C GLY A 42 -4.89 -4.48 -0.22
N LEU A 43 -4.25 -4.00 0.85
CA LEU A 43 -4.68 -4.24 2.23
C LEU A 43 -5.97 -3.51 2.60
N LEU A 44 -6.14 -2.29 2.09
CA LEU A 44 -7.35 -1.49 2.25
C LEU A 44 -8.55 -2.19 1.61
N LEU A 45 -8.42 -2.63 0.35
CA LEU A 45 -9.47 -3.33 -0.38
C LEU A 45 -9.87 -4.62 0.35
N LEU A 46 -8.89 -5.39 0.82
CA LEU A 46 -9.13 -6.60 1.61
C LEU A 46 -9.85 -6.30 2.94
N SER A 47 -9.52 -5.18 3.60
CA SER A 47 -10.16 -4.75 4.84
C SER A 47 -11.59 -4.27 4.64
N VAL A 48 -11.86 -3.59 3.51
CA VAL A 48 -13.22 -3.20 3.08
C VAL A 48 -14.08 -4.43 2.81
N LEU A 49 -13.56 -5.41 2.07
CA LEU A 49 -14.26 -6.68 1.82
C LEU A 49 -14.61 -7.41 3.11
N LYS A 50 -13.71 -7.38 4.11
CA LYS A 50 -13.94 -7.97 5.43
C LYS A 50 -14.78 -7.11 6.38
N LYS A 51 -15.25 -5.93 5.95
CA LYS A 51 -15.95 -4.93 6.79
C LYS A 51 -15.19 -4.59 8.08
N GLN A 52 -13.86 -4.70 8.07
CA GLN A 52 -13.02 -4.44 9.24
C GLN A 52 -12.80 -2.93 9.40
N LYS A 53 -13.78 -2.24 9.98
CA LYS A 53 -13.81 -0.76 10.11
C LYS A 53 -12.52 -0.17 10.69
N ILE A 54 -11.95 -0.80 11.72
CA ILE A 54 -10.73 -0.32 12.39
C ILE A 54 -9.51 -0.40 11.46
N LEU A 55 -9.32 -1.53 10.78
CA LEU A 55 -8.20 -1.71 9.83
C LEU A 55 -8.32 -0.78 8.64
N ILE A 56 -9.54 -0.54 8.13
CA ILE A 56 -9.76 0.44 7.07
C ILE A 56 -9.25 1.82 7.50
N ILE A 57 -9.63 2.29 8.70
CA ILE A 57 -9.18 3.59 9.21
C ILE A 57 -7.65 3.63 9.32
N ILE A 58 -7.03 2.58 9.87
CA ILE A 58 -5.56 2.50 10.00
C ILE A 58 -4.89 2.58 8.62
N TYR A 59 -5.37 1.82 7.63
CA TYR A 59 -4.80 1.84 6.29
C TYR A 59 -5.02 3.16 5.57
N VAL A 60 -6.17 3.84 5.75
CA VAL A 60 -6.40 5.18 5.23
C VAL A 60 -5.41 6.18 5.83
N VAL A 61 -5.23 6.17 7.15
CA VAL A 61 -4.28 7.05 7.83
C VAL A 61 -2.85 6.77 7.36
N LEU A 62 -2.48 5.49 7.18
CA LEU A 62 -1.20 5.11 6.60
C LEU A 62 -1.00 5.68 5.20
N LEU A 63 -2.03 5.64 4.36
CA LEU A 63 -2.00 6.14 2.98
C LEU A 63 -1.79 7.66 2.94
N ILE A 64 -2.49 8.39 3.81
CA ILE A 64 -2.32 9.84 3.96
C ILE A 64 -0.91 10.17 4.46
N SER A 65 -0.46 9.48 5.51
CA SER A 65 0.88 9.68 6.07
C SER A 65 1.96 9.38 5.03
N ALA A 66 1.80 8.32 4.23
CA ALA A 66 2.71 7.98 3.14
C ALA A 66 2.75 9.12 2.10
N GLY A 67 1.59 9.63 1.67
CA GLY A 67 1.52 10.76 0.74
C GLY A 67 2.22 12.02 1.27
N ILE A 68 2.04 12.34 2.55
CA ILE A 68 2.73 13.46 3.22
C ILE A 68 4.24 13.21 3.25
N PHE A 69 4.67 12.00 3.62
CA PHE A 69 6.09 11.64 3.68
C PHE A 69 6.75 11.74 2.30
N PHE A 70 6.05 11.34 1.24
CA PHE A 70 6.51 11.47 -0.13
C PHE A 70 6.64 12.92 -0.57
N TYR A 71 5.67 13.76 -0.21
CA TYR A 71 5.72 15.19 -0.49
C TYR A 71 6.92 15.87 0.19
N TYR A 72 7.19 15.50 1.44
CA TYR A 72 8.39 15.96 2.16
C TYR A 72 9.68 15.41 1.53
N MET A 73 9.72 14.13 1.17
CA MET A 73 10.90 13.52 0.52
C MET A 73 11.21 14.14 -0.86
N THR A 74 10.18 14.55 -1.60
CA THR A 74 10.33 15.23 -2.89
C THR A 74 10.57 16.74 -2.75
N GLY A 75 10.75 17.24 -1.51
CA GLY A 75 11.08 18.64 -1.23
C GLY A 75 9.99 19.63 -1.67
N GLY A 76 8.73 19.20 -1.69
CA GLY A 76 7.60 19.99 -2.20
C GLY A 76 7.58 20.14 -3.73
N LYS A 77 8.59 19.62 -4.44
CA LYS A 77 8.61 19.54 -5.90
C LYS A 77 8.01 18.21 -6.30
N VAL A 78 6.68 18.17 -6.46
CA VAL A 78 6.00 17.09 -7.18
C VAL A 78 6.38 17.18 -8.66
N THR A 79 7.64 16.86 -8.95
CA THR A 79 8.09 16.65 -10.32
C THR A 79 7.64 15.24 -10.66
N LEU A 80 6.37 15.10 -11.03
CA LEU A 80 5.89 13.90 -11.71
C LEU A 80 6.92 13.57 -12.80
N PRO A 81 7.40 12.33 -12.91
CA PRO A 81 8.24 11.96 -14.04
C PRO A 81 7.45 12.34 -15.29
N LYS A 82 8.01 13.24 -16.11
CA LYS A 82 7.52 13.43 -17.46
C LYS A 82 7.57 12.05 -18.09
N ALA A 83 6.40 11.44 -18.27
CA ALA A 83 6.24 10.30 -19.15
C ALA A 83 6.83 10.75 -20.49
N LEU A 84 7.96 10.15 -20.84
CA LEU A 84 8.73 10.39 -22.04
C LEU A 84 8.65 9.11 -22.87
#